data_AF-A0A831YE73-F1
#
_entry.id   AF-A0A831YE73-F1
#
_cell.length_a   1.000
_cell.length_b   1.000
_cell.length_c   1.000
_cell.angle_alpha   90.00
_cell.angle_beta   90.00
_cell.angle_gamma   90.00
#
_symmetry.space_group_name_H-M   'P 1'
#
loop_
_entity.id
_entity.type
_entity.pdbx_description
1 polymer ?
#
loop_
_entity_poly.entity_id
_entity_poly.type
_entity_poly.pdbx_seq_one_letter_code
_entity_poly.pdbx_strand_id
1 'polypeptide(L)'
;MKDRDFRNQGQYQRHSEEIQKLIKKIREGQNLASVLKPEEFAKPGGYAEKIVEELRNKLKTSQLRKIFTEIKNICEVQIKKPDSSKVEIYLLYPKLAYSMGRGLMPEDFYNLMEACLNKLENGSKEDFERFLQFITAIVAYNKKYDR
;
A
#
# COMPACT_ATOMS: atom_id res chain seq x y z
N MET A 1 7.68 -9.19 -44.85
CA MET A 1 7.52 -9.78 -43.49
C MET A 1 8.37 -8.99 -42.51
N LYS A 2 7.80 -8.05 -41.76
CA LYS A 2 8.36 -7.50 -40.51
C LYS A 2 7.33 -6.63 -39.79
N ASP A 3 6.13 -7.18 -39.59
CA ASP A 3 5.13 -6.66 -38.68
C ASP A 3 5.15 -7.54 -37.44
N ARG A 4 5.79 -7.11 -36.34
CA ARG A 4 5.53 -7.72 -35.01
C ARG A 4 6.03 -6.98 -33.76
N ASP A 5 6.70 -5.83 -33.86
CA ASP A 5 7.34 -5.22 -32.67
C ASP A 5 6.77 -3.87 -32.19
N PHE A 6 5.58 -3.45 -32.62
CA PHE A 6 4.97 -2.17 -32.19
C PHE A 6 3.86 -2.28 -31.14
N ARG A 7 3.51 -3.48 -30.66
CA ARG A 7 2.39 -3.66 -29.71
C ARG A 7 2.76 -3.75 -28.22
N ASN A 8 4.05 -3.74 -27.87
CA ASN A 8 4.47 -4.03 -26.48
C ASN A 8 4.88 -2.79 -25.64
N GLN A 9 4.96 -1.59 -26.24
CA GLN A 9 5.35 -0.38 -25.50
C GLN A 9 4.17 0.30 -24.77
N GLY A 10 2.92 0.09 -25.22
CA GLY A 10 1.73 0.73 -24.62
C GLY A 10 1.24 0.15 -23.29
N GLN A 11 1.74 -1.01 -22.87
CA GLN A 11 1.34 -1.64 -21.59
C GLN A 11 2.26 -1.26 -20.42
N TYR A 12 3.55 -1.05 -20.67
CA TYR A 12 4.53 -0.71 -19.63
C TYR A 12 4.38 0.72 -19.10
N GLN A 13 3.79 1.63 -19.87
CA GLN A 13 3.59 3.03 -19.48
C GLN A 13 2.33 3.25 -18.62
N ARG A 14 1.40 2.29 -18.59
CA ARG A 14 0.16 2.36 -17.79
C ARG A 14 0.33 1.94 -16.34
N HIS A 15 1.38 1.19 -16.02
CA HIS A 15 1.49 0.59 -14.69
C HIS A 15 1.77 1.64 -13.61
N SER A 16 2.58 2.68 -13.84
CA SER A 16 2.85 3.72 -12.81
C SER A 16 1.66 4.65 -12.48
N GLU A 17 0.45 4.35 -12.96
CA GLU A 17 -0.71 5.20 -12.78
C GLU A 17 -1.57 4.84 -11.57
N GLU A 18 -1.69 3.56 -11.19
CA GLU A 18 -2.71 3.15 -10.22
C GLU A 18 -2.29 3.52 -8.78
N ILE A 19 -1.03 3.27 -8.40
CA ILE A 19 -0.49 3.76 -7.13
C ILE A 19 -0.60 5.29 -7.04
N GLN A 20 -0.19 6.01 -8.09
CA GLN A 20 -0.20 7.47 -8.08
C GLN A 20 -1.62 8.05 -8.02
N LYS A 21 -2.59 7.45 -8.74
CA LYS A 21 -4.02 7.80 -8.64
C LYS A 21 -4.53 7.58 -7.22
N LEU A 22 -4.17 6.46 -6.59
CA LEU A 22 -4.61 6.18 -5.22
C LEU A 22 -3.96 7.14 -4.21
N ILE A 23 -2.67 7.44 -4.33
CA ILE A 23 -1.97 8.44 -3.51
C ILE A 23 -2.70 9.79 -3.60
N LYS A 24 -3.04 10.22 -4.82
CA LYS A 24 -3.79 11.46 -5.04
C LYS A 24 -5.14 11.43 -4.30
N LYS A 25 -5.92 10.35 -4.49
CA LYS A 25 -7.20 10.15 -3.78
C LYS A 25 -7.03 10.18 -2.26
N ILE A 26 -6.00 9.53 -1.72
CA ILE A 26 -5.73 9.53 -0.28
C ILE A 26 -5.42 10.94 0.19
N ARG A 27 -4.53 11.68 -0.49
CA ARG A 27 -4.16 13.05 -0.11
C ARG A 27 -5.35 14.00 -0.12
N GLU A 28 -6.18 13.94 -1.16
CA GLU A 28 -7.39 14.77 -1.33
C GLU A 28 -8.55 14.35 -0.41
N GLY A 29 -8.62 13.07 -0.03
CA GLY A 29 -9.67 12.55 0.83
C GLY A 29 -9.60 13.05 2.27
N GLN A 30 -10.74 13.11 2.94
CA GLN A 30 -10.82 13.56 4.33
C GLN A 30 -10.05 12.62 5.27
N ASN A 31 -10.28 11.31 5.14
CA ASN A 31 -9.67 10.28 5.98
C ASN A 31 -9.56 8.95 5.21
N LEU A 32 -8.86 7.96 5.76
CA LEU A 32 -8.65 6.68 5.07
C LEU A 32 -9.93 5.89 4.91
N ALA A 33 -10.82 5.92 5.91
CA ALA A 33 -12.08 5.18 5.83
C ALA A 33 -12.97 5.63 4.67
N SER A 34 -12.95 6.92 4.34
CA SER A 34 -13.70 7.49 3.22
C SER A 34 -13.12 7.13 1.83
N VAL A 35 -11.81 6.89 1.76
CA VAL A 35 -11.08 6.63 0.50
C VAL A 35 -10.90 5.13 0.25
N LEU A 36 -10.51 4.38 1.28
CA LEU A 36 -10.21 2.95 1.21
C LEU A 36 -11.47 2.13 1.49
N LYS A 37 -12.42 2.17 0.56
CA LYS A 37 -13.64 1.36 0.63
C LYS A 37 -13.34 -0.10 0.25
N PRO A 38 -13.73 -1.11 1.07
CA PRO A 38 -13.47 -2.51 0.77
C PRO A 38 -13.93 -2.97 -0.61
N GLU A 39 -15.04 -2.44 -1.10
CA GLU A 39 -15.58 -2.78 -2.42
C GLU A 39 -14.67 -2.31 -3.56
N GLU A 40 -13.86 -1.28 -3.33
CA GLU A 40 -12.94 -0.70 -4.32
C GLU A 40 -11.54 -1.33 -4.26
N PHE A 41 -11.06 -1.75 -3.08
CA PHE A 41 -9.72 -2.34 -2.96
C PHE A 41 -9.68 -3.86 -2.93
N ALA A 42 -10.69 -4.54 -2.40
CA ALA A 42 -10.59 -5.97 -2.08
C ALA A 42 -11.02 -6.89 -3.23
N LYS A 43 -11.93 -6.45 -4.10
CA LYS A 43 -12.42 -7.25 -5.23
C LYS A 43 -11.29 -7.52 -6.25
N PRO A 44 -11.39 -8.60 -7.04
CA PRO A 44 -10.50 -8.79 -8.19
C PRO A 44 -10.55 -7.57 -9.12
N GLY A 45 -9.38 -7.12 -9.58
CA GLY A 45 -9.20 -5.88 -10.34
C GLY A 45 -9.29 -4.60 -9.49
N GLY A 46 -9.49 -4.70 -8.18
CA GLY A 46 -9.48 -3.59 -7.23
C GLY A 46 -8.08 -3.07 -6.96
N TYR A 47 -7.99 -2.01 -6.14
CA TYR A 47 -6.72 -1.35 -5.83
C TYR A 47 -5.63 -2.32 -5.33
N ALA A 48 -5.96 -3.25 -4.44
CA ALA A 48 -4.94 -4.13 -3.86
C ALA A 48 -4.29 -5.04 -4.92
N GLU A 49 -5.07 -5.63 -5.83
CA GLU A 49 -4.54 -6.48 -6.90
C GLU A 49 -3.73 -5.67 -7.91
N LYS A 50 -4.25 -4.50 -8.33
CA LYS A 50 -3.56 -3.60 -9.26
C LYS A 50 -2.21 -3.13 -8.73
N ILE A 51 -2.12 -2.78 -7.45
CA ILE A 51 -0.86 -2.39 -6.80
C ILE A 51 0.13 -3.55 -6.83
N VAL A 52 -0.32 -4.77 -6.54
CA VAL A 52 0.54 -5.96 -6.58
C VAL A 52 1.05 -6.23 -8.00
N GLU A 53 0.20 -6.06 -9.02
CA GLU A 53 0.60 -6.18 -10.43
C GLU A 53 1.63 -5.10 -10.82
N GLU A 54 1.43 -3.86 -10.38
CA GLU A 54 2.33 -2.72 -10.61
C GLU A 54 3.70 -2.90 -9.95
N LEU A 55 3.72 -3.49 -8.74
CA LEU A 55 4.92 -3.76 -7.96
C LEU A 55 5.54 -5.13 -8.26
N ARG A 56 4.98 -5.88 -9.21
CA ARG A 56 5.46 -7.22 -9.55
C ARG A 56 6.94 -7.19 -9.88
N ASN A 57 7.70 -8.14 -9.32
CA ASN A 57 9.16 -8.25 -9.42
C ASN A 57 9.96 -7.09 -8.77
N LYS A 58 9.32 -6.05 -8.25
CA LYS A 58 9.98 -4.92 -7.57
C LYS A 58 9.95 -5.06 -6.04
N LEU A 59 8.96 -5.78 -5.50
CA LEU A 59 8.83 -6.02 -4.06
C LEU A 59 8.84 -7.52 -3.76
N LYS A 60 9.81 -7.99 -2.96
CA LYS A 60 9.87 -9.41 -2.57
C LYS A 60 8.83 -9.68 -1.47
N THR A 61 8.21 -10.86 -1.52
CA THR A 61 7.23 -11.31 -0.52
C THR A 61 7.77 -11.28 0.91
N SER A 62 9.06 -11.62 1.09
CA SER A 62 9.72 -11.57 2.41
C SER A 62 9.88 -10.15 2.96
N GLN A 63 10.08 -9.15 2.08
CA GLN A 63 10.14 -7.73 2.47
C GLN A 63 8.75 -7.22 2.84
N LEU A 64 7.76 -7.46 1.97
CA LEU A 64 6.36 -7.10 2.21
C LEU A 64 5.84 -7.67 3.53
N ARG A 65 6.15 -8.95 3.82
CA ARG A 65 5.73 -9.60 5.07
C ARG A 65 6.30 -8.92 6.32
N LYS A 66 7.58 -8.53 6.31
CA LYS A 66 8.23 -7.87 7.45
C LYS A 66 7.54 -6.54 7.78
N ILE A 67 7.35 -5.70 6.77
CA ILE A 67 6.66 -4.40 6.90
C ILE A 67 5.21 -4.60 7.35
N PHE A 68 4.52 -5.57 6.74
CA PHE A 68 3.14 -5.89 7.10
C PHE A 68 2.99 -6.31 8.57
N THR A 69 3.83 -7.21 9.06
CA THR A 69 3.75 -7.68 10.45
C THR A 69 3.88 -6.52 11.43
N GLU A 70 4.79 -5.59 11.16
CA GLU A 70 4.99 -4.42 11.99
C GLU A 70 3.78 -3.47 11.96
N ILE A 71 3.32 -3.09 10.75
CA ILE A 71 2.13 -2.25 10.58
C ILE A 71 0.91 -2.89 11.26
N LYS A 72 0.71 -4.19 11.07
CA LYS A 72 -0.39 -4.95 11.66
C LYS A 72 -0.40 -4.83 13.18
N ASN A 73 0.74 -5.06 13.83
CA ASN A 73 0.82 -4.98 15.29
C ASN A 73 0.44 -3.59 15.81
N ILE A 74 0.92 -2.54 15.16
CA ILE A 74 0.63 -1.16 15.56
C ILE A 74 -0.85 -0.83 15.34
N CYS A 75 -1.41 -1.21 14.19
CA CYS A 75 -2.84 -1.02 13.91
C CYS A 75 -3.71 -1.77 14.93
N GLU A 76 -3.39 -3.01 15.26
CA GLU A 76 -4.15 -3.78 16.27
C GLU A 76 -4.16 -3.10 17.65
N VAL A 77 -3.05 -2.48 18.06
CA VAL A 77 -2.99 -1.69 19.30
C VAL A 77 -3.91 -0.48 19.21
N GLN A 78 -3.84 0.29 18.12
CA GLN A 78 -4.66 1.49 17.93
C GLN A 78 -6.17 1.16 17.81
N ILE A 79 -6.50 0.04 17.17
CA ILE A 79 -7.90 -0.43 17.06
C ILE A 79 -8.47 -0.82 18.42
N LYS A 80 -7.67 -1.47 19.28
CA LYS A 80 -8.06 -1.89 20.63
C LYS A 80 -8.06 -0.74 21.63
N LYS A 81 -7.15 0.21 21.46
CA LYS A 81 -6.95 1.36 22.36
C LYS A 81 -6.80 2.66 21.53
N PRO A 82 -7.91 3.22 21.02
CA PRO A 82 -7.88 4.39 20.13
C PRO A 82 -7.23 5.65 20.74
N ASP A 83 -7.28 5.77 22.07
CA ASP A 83 -6.68 6.90 22.81
C ASP A 83 -5.21 6.65 23.21
N SER A 84 -4.62 5.54 22.77
CA SER A 84 -3.23 5.22 23.08
C SER A 84 -2.24 6.07 22.28
N SER A 85 -1.02 6.19 22.79
CA SER A 85 0.05 6.95 22.13
C SER A 85 0.26 6.50 20.69
N LYS A 86 0.37 7.46 19.77
CA LYS A 86 0.67 7.23 18.34
C LYS A 86 2.16 7.23 18.02
N VAL A 87 3.05 7.20 19.03
CA VAL A 87 4.52 7.20 18.85
C VAL A 87 4.98 6.13 17.84
N GLU A 88 4.45 4.91 17.93
CA GLU A 88 4.82 3.83 17.01
C GLU A 88 4.46 4.13 15.54
N ILE A 89 3.43 4.93 15.28
CA ILE A 89 3.08 5.37 13.92
C ILE A 89 4.16 6.29 13.38
N TYR A 90 4.60 7.27 14.18
CA TYR A 90 5.69 8.17 13.78
C TYR A 90 7.01 7.40 13.55
N LEU A 91 7.25 6.32 14.29
CA LEU A 91 8.42 5.46 14.10
C LEU A 91 8.36 4.61 12.83
N LEU A 92 7.21 4.51 12.14
CA LEU A 92 7.14 3.83 10.84
C LEU A 92 7.80 4.64 9.74
N TYR A 93 7.70 5.98 9.74
CA TYR A 93 8.31 6.82 8.71
C TYR A 93 9.82 6.53 8.50
N PRO A 94 10.70 6.59 9.53
CA PRO A 94 12.11 6.30 9.34
C PRO A 94 12.38 4.84 8.96
N LYS A 95 11.56 3.88 9.42
CA LYS A 95 11.70 2.46 9.06
C LYS A 95 11.38 2.20 7.59
N LEU A 96 10.30 2.83 7.09
CA LEU A 96 9.91 2.79 5.69
C LEU A 96 10.95 3.47 4.80
N ALA A 97 11.44 4.66 5.21
CA ALA A 97 12.49 5.39 4.49
C ALA A 97 13.80 4.57 4.43
N TYR A 98 14.17 3.92 5.52
CA TYR A 98 15.32 3.01 5.55
C TYR A 98 15.13 1.82 4.59
N SER A 99 13.96 1.20 4.59
CA SER A 99 13.63 0.09 3.69
C SER A 99 13.74 0.52 2.22
N MET A 100 13.21 1.68 1.88
CA MET A 100 13.32 2.28 0.54
C MET A 100 14.79 2.55 0.17
N GLY A 101 15.55 3.24 1.04
CA GLY A 101 16.97 3.56 0.80
C GLY A 101 17.88 2.34 0.66
N ARG A 102 17.47 1.19 1.23
CA ARG A 102 18.16 -0.10 1.07
C ARG A 102 17.73 -0.88 -0.18
N GLY A 103 16.84 -0.32 -1.00
CA GLY A 103 16.27 -1.02 -2.16
C GLY A 103 15.38 -2.21 -1.78
N LEU A 104 14.83 -2.21 -0.56
CA LEU A 104 13.94 -3.26 -0.06
C LEU A 104 12.46 -2.95 -0.25
N MET A 105 12.15 -1.71 -0.66
CA MET A 105 10.82 -1.21 -0.92
C MET A 105 10.89 -0.29 -2.15
N PRO A 106 10.04 -0.51 -3.17
CA PRO A 106 9.90 0.43 -4.27
C PRO A 106 9.41 1.80 -3.79
N GLU A 107 9.93 2.87 -4.39
CA GLU A 107 9.58 4.26 -4.03
C GLU A 107 8.08 4.55 -4.13
N ASP A 108 7.40 4.04 -5.17
CA ASP A 108 5.94 4.20 -5.30
C ASP A 108 5.18 3.55 -4.12
N PHE A 109 5.64 2.39 -3.65
CA PHE A 109 5.02 1.74 -2.49
C PHE A 109 5.33 2.50 -1.19
N TYR A 110 6.55 3.05 -1.05
CA TYR A 110 6.90 3.93 0.05
C TYR A 110 5.97 5.16 0.10
N ASN A 111 5.81 5.85 -1.03
CA ASN A 111 4.95 7.03 -1.16
C ASN A 111 3.48 6.71 -0.83
N LEU A 112 3.00 5.52 -1.22
CA LEU A 112 1.67 5.05 -0.86
C LEU A 112 1.53 4.83 0.66
N MET A 113 2.49 4.16 1.30
CA MET A 113 2.48 3.95 2.74
C MET A 113 2.56 5.28 3.49
N GLU A 114 3.44 6.18 3.07
CA GLU A 114 3.58 7.52 3.65
C GLU A 114 2.25 8.31 3.56
N ALA A 115 1.61 8.32 2.39
CA ALA A 115 0.31 8.98 2.23
C ALA A 115 -0.76 8.43 3.17
N CYS A 116 -0.76 7.11 3.42
CA CYS A 116 -1.64 6.50 4.40
C CYS A 116 -1.27 6.89 5.84
N LEU A 117 0.01 6.83 6.22
CA LEU A 117 0.47 7.17 7.57
C LEU A 117 0.13 8.62 7.94
N ASN A 118 0.29 9.56 7.00
CA ASN A 118 -0.05 10.97 7.21
C ASN A 118 -1.53 11.14 7.62
N LYS A 119 -2.43 10.32 7.08
CA LYS A 119 -3.86 10.34 7.47
C LYS A 119 -4.11 9.67 8.82
N LEU A 120 -3.29 8.70 9.24
CA LEU A 120 -3.43 8.00 10.51
C LEU A 120 -2.95 8.80 11.73
N GLU A 121 -2.08 9.79 11.53
CA GLU A 121 -1.65 10.71 12.61
C GLU A 121 -2.83 11.29 13.37
N ASN A 122 -3.88 11.69 12.64
CA ASN A 122 -5.15 12.18 13.18
C ASN A 122 -6.32 11.21 12.90
N GLY A 123 -6.00 9.98 12.49
CA GLY A 123 -6.98 8.96 12.13
C GLY A 123 -7.75 8.41 13.32
N SER A 124 -8.99 8.04 13.05
CA SER A 124 -9.90 7.32 13.94
C SER A 124 -9.62 5.82 13.97
N LYS A 125 -10.26 5.10 14.89
CA LYS A 125 -10.26 3.63 14.88
C LYS A 125 -10.63 3.04 13.51
N GLU A 126 -11.65 3.61 12.85
CA GLU A 126 -12.09 3.12 11.54
C GLU A 126 -11.01 3.30 10.47
N ASP A 127 -10.23 4.38 10.52
CA ASP A 127 -9.11 4.60 9.59
C ASP A 127 -8.04 3.51 9.75
N PHE A 128 -7.72 3.12 10.99
CA PHE A 128 -6.79 2.01 11.25
C PHE A 128 -7.35 0.67 10.78
N GLU A 129 -8.65 0.40 10.99
CA GLU A 129 -9.29 -0.83 10.50
C GLU A 129 -9.23 -0.90 8.97
N ARG A 130 -9.53 0.21 8.29
CA ARG A 130 -9.54 0.29 6.82
C ARG A 130 -8.14 0.17 6.24
N PHE A 131 -7.16 0.82 6.85
CA PHE A 131 -5.76 0.66 6.48
C PHE A 131 -5.27 -0.78 6.65
N LEU A 132 -5.59 -1.42 7.78
CA LEU A 132 -5.20 -2.79 8.05
C LEU A 132 -5.84 -3.78 7.07
N GLN A 133 -7.13 -3.61 6.76
CA GLN A 133 -7.82 -4.40 5.75
C GLN A 133 -7.17 -4.23 4.37
N PHE A 134 -6.84 -2.99 3.99
CA PHE A 134 -6.21 -2.67 2.72
C PHE A 134 -4.84 -3.34 2.56
N ILE A 135 -3.93 -3.20 3.52
CA ILE A 135 -2.62 -3.85 3.44
C ILE A 135 -2.75 -5.37 3.49
N THR A 136 -3.69 -5.89 4.29
CA THR A 136 -3.97 -7.34 4.30
C THR A 136 -4.38 -7.85 2.93
N ALA A 137 -5.21 -7.09 2.20
CA ALA A 137 -5.58 -7.42 0.82
C ALA A 137 -4.35 -7.39 -0.12
N ILE A 138 -3.47 -6.39 -0.01
CA ILE A 138 -2.21 -6.34 -0.80
C ILE A 138 -1.37 -7.60 -0.53
N VAL A 139 -1.18 -7.98 0.73
CA VAL A 139 -0.41 -9.18 1.10
C VAL A 139 -1.06 -10.46 0.54
N ALA A 140 -2.39 -10.56 0.62
CA ALA A 140 -3.15 -11.70 0.11
C ALA A 140 -3.00 -11.83 -1.41
N TYR A 141 -3.15 -10.74 -2.16
CA TYR A 141 -2.92 -10.74 -3.61
C TYR A 141 -1.45 -10.98 -3.95
N ASN A 142 -0.50 -10.43 -3.20
CA ASN A 142 0.92 -10.69 -3.44
C ASN A 142 1.25 -12.20 -3.38
N LYS A 143 0.62 -12.94 -2.45
CA LYS A 143 0.75 -14.40 -2.37
C LYS A 143 0.24 -15.12 -3.63
N LYS A 144 -0.76 -14.59 -4.33
CA LYS A 144 -1.25 -15.14 -5.61
C LYS A 144 -0.18 -15.11 -6.71
N TYR A 145 0.68 -14.09 -6.69
CA TYR A 145 1.72 -13.84 -7.70
C TYR A 145 3.14 -14.27 -7.28
N ASP A 146 3.31 -14.73 -6.03
CA ASP A 146 4.53 -15.35 -5.49
C ASP A 146 4.69 -16.77 -6.08
N ARG A 147 5.15 -16.84 -7.34
CA ARG A 147 5.53 -18.08 -8.03
C ARG A 147 6.99 -18.01 -8.46
#